data_AF-A0A554FQ79-F1
#
_entry.id   AF-A0A554FQ79-F1
#
_cell.length_a   1.000
_cell.length_b   1.000
_cell.length_c   1.000
_cell.angle_alpha   90.00
_cell.angle_beta   90.00
_cell.angle_gamma   90.00
#
_symmetry.space_group_name_H-M   'P 1'
#
loop_
_entity.id
_entity.type
_entity.pdbx_description
1 polymer ?
#
loop_
_entity_poly.entity_id
_entity_poly.type
_entity_poly.pdbx_seq_one_letter_code
_entity_poly.pdbx_strand_id
1 'polypeptide(L)'
;MTPVVRPRAGALVLALVVSLLSTPSLAQGITLPYGDTCWGTGADADGDGLNDDCELQVAAAFMPSLWIARNERGAGRRPYFAVKSQSFALRTLRIFYMDALYEDQGVLGGLVDAHDGDSEFQVLEVHFSDGRWLLDAAFLSAHLETFCDSSAWYGYAQLEYASVFRGAPRIYMARDKHGTYNTLSSCDRGGCYVDDCSQGKQEALDPGNRLVARNVGSTGAPLINAVTFNGQTERLLDDVEFKGWDNQWYRPNSTPYRGRLVRFGF
;
A
#
# COMPACT_ATOMS: atom_id res chain seq x y z
N MET A 1 -60.69 -61.89 19.67
CA MET A 1 -60.57 -61.40 18.29
C MET A 1 -60.92 -59.92 18.27
N THR A 2 -59.92 -59.05 18.17
CA THR A 2 -59.80 -57.87 17.28
C THR A 2 -58.58 -57.07 17.76
N PRO A 3 -57.59 -56.79 16.88
CA PRO A 3 -56.38 -56.03 17.19
C PRO A 3 -56.61 -54.53 16.94
N VAL A 4 -55.67 -53.66 17.34
CA VAL A 4 -55.40 -52.27 16.86
C VAL A 4 -54.62 -51.55 17.98
N VAL A 5 -53.56 -50.74 17.82
CA VAL A 5 -52.71 -50.26 16.72
C VAL A 5 -51.41 -49.75 17.38
N ARG A 6 -50.27 -49.87 16.69
CA ARG A 6 -48.99 -49.24 17.08
C ARG A 6 -49.02 -47.72 16.82
N PRO A 7 -48.26 -46.91 17.58
CA PRO A 7 -47.58 -45.78 16.98
C PRO A 7 -46.06 -46.01 16.99
N ARG A 8 -45.47 -45.81 15.81
CA ARG A 8 -44.04 -45.70 15.59
C ARG A 8 -43.58 -44.36 16.16
N ALA A 9 -42.70 -44.37 17.14
CA ALA A 9 -41.90 -43.19 17.46
C ALA A 9 -40.83 -43.05 16.37
N GLY A 10 -40.98 -42.02 15.55
CA GLY A 10 -40.00 -41.64 14.52
C GLY A 10 -38.70 -41.22 15.19
N ALA A 11 -37.60 -41.84 14.79
CA ALA A 11 -36.27 -41.35 15.09
C ALA A 11 -36.06 -40.05 14.30
N LEU A 12 -36.01 -38.93 15.03
CA LEU A 12 -35.59 -37.65 14.50
C LEU A 12 -34.08 -37.75 14.23
N VAL A 13 -33.69 -37.99 12.97
CA VAL A 13 -32.29 -37.91 12.55
C VAL A 13 -31.94 -36.42 12.51
N LEU A 14 -31.31 -35.95 13.59
CA LEU A 14 -30.65 -34.65 13.62
C LEU A 14 -29.41 -34.76 12.70
N ALA A 15 -29.59 -34.50 11.41
CA ALA A 15 -28.48 -34.33 10.49
C ALA A 15 -27.77 -33.02 10.85
N LEU A 16 -26.76 -33.10 11.71
CA LEU A 16 -25.82 -32.03 11.97
C LEU A 16 -25.06 -31.78 10.65
N VAL A 17 -25.52 -30.80 9.88
CA VAL A 17 -24.78 -30.27 8.74
C VAL A 17 -23.58 -29.53 9.32
N VAL A 18 -22.49 -30.26 9.56
CA VAL A 18 -21.15 -29.68 9.69
C VAL A 18 -20.77 -29.25 8.28
N SER A 19 -21.31 -28.11 7.85
CA SER A 19 -20.80 -27.40 6.69
C SER A 19 -19.39 -26.93 7.03
N LEU A 20 -18.42 -27.79 6.70
CA LEU A 20 -17.02 -27.45 6.51
C LEU A 20 -16.94 -26.36 5.45
N LEU A 21 -17.18 -25.11 5.86
CA LEU A 21 -16.65 -23.95 5.17
C LEU A 21 -15.15 -23.95 5.47
N SER A 22 -14.42 -24.87 4.84
CA SER A 22 -12.97 -24.75 4.69
C SER A 22 -12.73 -23.57 3.76
N THR A 23 -12.86 -22.35 4.29
CA THR A 23 -12.24 -21.19 3.69
C THR A 23 -10.76 -21.54 3.54
N PRO A 24 -10.17 -21.47 2.34
CA PRO A 24 -8.74 -21.69 2.21
C PRO A 24 -8.05 -20.74 3.18
N SER A 25 -7.37 -21.27 4.19
CA SER A 25 -6.54 -20.46 5.06
C SER A 25 -5.44 -19.91 4.16
N LEU A 26 -5.51 -18.61 3.87
CA LEU A 26 -4.43 -17.94 3.16
C LEU A 26 -3.13 -18.24 3.92
N ALA A 27 -2.06 -18.55 3.17
CA ALA A 27 -0.75 -18.62 3.78
C ALA A 27 -0.50 -17.29 4.53
N GLN A 28 0.04 -17.38 5.74
CA GLN A 28 0.33 -16.20 6.54
C GLN A 28 1.78 -15.77 6.29
N GLY A 29 1.96 -14.51 5.94
CA GLY A 29 3.28 -13.91 5.72
C GLY A 29 4.03 -14.44 4.50
N ILE A 30 5.14 -13.79 4.19
CA ILE A 30 5.98 -14.04 3.02
C ILE A 30 7.32 -14.62 3.45
N THR A 31 7.78 -15.67 2.77
CA THR A 31 9.15 -16.20 2.95
C THR A 31 10.08 -15.51 1.97
N LEU A 32 11.17 -14.93 2.48
CA LEU A 32 12.21 -14.26 1.71
C LEU A 32 13.58 -14.87 2.03
N PRO A 33 14.58 -14.73 1.14
CA PRO A 33 15.94 -15.18 1.42
C PRO A 33 16.63 -14.37 2.52
N TYR A 34 16.06 -13.21 2.88
CA TYR A 34 16.51 -12.38 3.99
C TYR A 34 15.53 -12.50 5.15
N GLY A 35 16.06 -12.75 6.34
CA GLY A 35 15.34 -12.76 7.62
C GLY A 35 16.15 -11.98 8.64
N ASP A 36 16.76 -12.68 9.59
CA ASP A 36 17.70 -12.08 10.54
C ASP A 36 18.93 -11.43 9.87
N THR A 37 19.29 -11.88 8.67
CA THR A 37 20.41 -11.33 7.88
C THR A 37 20.15 -9.94 7.31
N CYS A 38 18.93 -9.40 7.44
CA CYS A 38 18.59 -8.07 6.96
C CYS A 38 19.40 -6.96 7.65
N TRP A 39 19.70 -7.14 8.94
CA TRP A 39 20.52 -6.25 9.76
C TRP A 39 21.98 -6.70 9.85
N GLY A 40 22.43 -7.44 8.83
CA GLY A 40 23.71 -8.15 8.83
C GLY A 40 24.76 -7.49 7.93
N THR A 41 25.83 -8.24 7.66
CA THR A 41 26.91 -7.80 6.77
C THR A 41 26.50 -7.86 5.31
N GLY A 42 26.52 -6.73 4.62
CA GLY A 42 26.46 -6.62 3.16
C GLY A 42 26.55 -5.16 2.72
N ALA A 43 26.11 -4.85 1.51
CA ALA A 43 26.03 -3.46 1.05
C ALA A 43 24.92 -2.74 1.82
N ASP A 44 25.24 -1.54 2.30
CA ASP A 44 24.37 -0.62 3.05
C ASP A 44 24.78 0.77 2.57
N ALA A 45 24.22 1.17 1.43
CA ALA A 45 24.71 2.32 0.67
C ALA A 45 24.35 3.66 1.33
N ASP A 46 23.23 3.72 2.06
CA ASP A 46 22.79 4.88 2.82
C ASP A 46 23.14 4.82 4.31
N GLY A 47 23.75 3.73 4.77
CA GLY A 47 24.34 3.61 6.11
C GLY A 47 23.29 3.54 7.22
N ASP A 48 22.09 3.05 6.91
CA ASP A 48 20.96 2.98 7.83
C ASP A 48 20.96 1.70 8.69
N GLY A 49 21.90 0.80 8.42
CA GLY A 49 22.08 -0.47 9.11
C GLY A 49 21.30 -1.63 8.51
N LEU A 50 20.66 -1.45 7.36
CA LEU A 50 20.04 -2.50 6.56
C LEU A 50 20.87 -2.86 5.34
N ASN A 51 20.77 -4.12 4.95
CA ASN A 51 21.35 -4.59 3.70
C ASN A 51 20.49 -4.14 2.50
N ASP A 52 21.09 -3.46 1.51
CA ASP A 52 20.41 -2.94 0.31
C ASP A 52 19.59 -4.03 -0.44
N ASP A 53 20.12 -5.26 -0.55
CA ASP A 53 19.40 -6.38 -1.17
C ASP A 53 18.21 -6.80 -0.31
N CYS A 54 18.33 -6.76 1.02
CA CYS A 54 17.20 -7.03 1.91
C CYS A 54 16.11 -5.97 1.74
N GLU A 55 16.48 -4.69 1.75
CA GLU A 55 15.53 -3.59 1.56
C GLU A 55 14.73 -3.78 0.28
N LEU A 56 15.42 -4.05 -0.83
CA LEU A 56 14.80 -4.32 -2.12
C LEU A 56 13.87 -5.53 -2.08
N GLN A 57 14.31 -6.65 -1.51
CA GLN A 57 13.50 -7.88 -1.48
C GLN A 57 12.25 -7.71 -0.63
N VAL A 58 12.36 -7.05 0.53
CA VAL A 58 11.22 -6.74 1.40
C VAL A 58 10.28 -5.76 0.70
N ALA A 59 10.80 -4.69 0.10
CA ALA A 59 9.99 -3.71 -0.64
C ALA A 59 9.30 -4.33 -1.86
N ALA A 60 9.96 -5.20 -2.62
CA ALA A 60 9.35 -5.89 -3.75
C ALA A 60 8.27 -6.89 -3.31
N ALA A 61 8.50 -7.61 -2.21
CA ALA A 61 7.58 -8.62 -1.70
C ALA A 61 6.31 -8.05 -1.08
N PHE A 62 6.42 -6.91 -0.39
CA PHE A 62 5.28 -6.22 0.23
C PHE A 62 4.68 -5.12 -0.65
N MET A 63 5.19 -4.96 -1.88
CA MET A 63 4.68 -3.96 -2.81
C MET A 63 3.17 -4.12 -2.97
N PRO A 64 2.37 -3.10 -2.61
CA PRO A 64 0.93 -3.23 -2.65
C PRO A 64 0.40 -3.50 -4.05
N SER A 65 -0.73 -4.21 -4.08
CA SER A 65 -1.58 -4.21 -5.27
C SER A 65 -2.59 -3.08 -5.16
N LEU A 66 -2.70 -2.26 -6.20
CA LEU A 66 -3.65 -1.18 -6.28
C LEU A 66 -4.93 -1.67 -6.95
N TRP A 67 -6.07 -1.34 -6.35
CA TRP A 67 -7.37 -1.41 -6.99
C TRP A 67 -7.68 -0.05 -7.61
N ILE A 68 -7.51 0.04 -8.93
CA ILE A 68 -7.60 1.27 -9.70
C ILE A 68 -8.82 1.19 -10.62
N ALA A 69 -9.58 2.28 -10.74
CA ALA A 69 -10.74 2.34 -11.64
C ALA A 69 -10.37 1.94 -13.08
N ARG A 70 -11.24 1.18 -13.76
CA ARG A 70 -10.97 0.76 -15.16
C ARG A 70 -10.84 1.92 -16.14
N ASN A 71 -11.47 3.05 -15.82
CA ASN A 71 -11.46 4.30 -16.56
C ASN A 71 -10.63 5.39 -15.86
N GLU A 72 -9.68 5.00 -15.00
CA GLU A 72 -8.73 5.94 -14.40
C GLU A 72 -7.98 6.70 -15.49
N ARG A 73 -8.00 8.04 -15.39
CA ARG A 73 -7.34 8.93 -16.34
C ARG A 73 -5.89 9.18 -15.95
N GLY A 74 -5.60 9.28 -14.65
CA GLY A 74 -4.30 9.62 -14.06
C GLY A 74 -3.45 8.42 -13.63
N ALA A 75 -3.67 7.22 -14.19
CA ALA A 75 -3.02 6.00 -13.71
C ALA A 75 -1.48 5.96 -13.91
N GLY A 76 -0.93 6.88 -14.70
CA GLY A 76 0.50 6.98 -14.97
C GLY A 76 1.28 7.31 -13.69
N ARG A 77 2.33 6.53 -13.41
CA ARG A 77 3.09 6.65 -12.16
C ARG A 77 4.51 6.12 -12.30
N ARG A 78 5.39 6.60 -11.41
CA ARG A 78 6.79 6.16 -11.32
C ARG A 78 7.16 5.94 -9.85
N PRO A 79 6.69 4.86 -9.21
CA PRO A 79 6.83 4.70 -7.77
C PRO A 79 8.27 4.54 -7.32
N TYR A 80 8.55 5.02 -6.11
CA TYR A 80 9.83 4.90 -5.39
C TYR A 80 9.60 4.28 -4.03
N PHE A 81 10.67 3.88 -3.36
CA PHE A 81 10.57 3.36 -2.01
C PHE A 81 11.77 3.75 -1.13
N ALA A 82 11.57 3.64 0.17
CA ALA A 82 12.63 3.60 1.17
C ALA A 82 12.30 2.49 2.18
N VAL A 83 13.30 1.82 2.73
CA VAL A 83 13.14 0.93 3.88
C VAL A 83 13.95 1.50 5.03
N LYS A 84 13.53 1.21 6.26
CA LYS A 84 14.33 1.50 7.45
C LYS A 84 14.09 0.49 8.54
N SER A 85 15.07 0.35 9.43
CA SER A 85 14.83 -0.37 10.68
C SER A 85 13.93 0.45 11.61
N GLN A 86 12.87 -0.17 12.13
CA GLN A 86 12.09 0.38 13.23
C GLN A 86 12.63 -0.12 14.57
N SER A 87 12.91 -1.42 14.67
CA SER A 87 13.58 -2.01 15.84
C SER A 87 14.33 -3.27 15.44
N PHE A 88 15.64 -3.25 15.67
CA PHE A 88 16.51 -4.42 15.53
C PHE A 88 16.06 -5.55 16.45
N ALA A 89 15.76 -5.26 17.72
CA ALA A 89 15.42 -6.27 18.73
C ALA A 89 14.10 -6.97 18.43
N LEU A 90 13.13 -6.25 17.86
CA LEU A 90 11.82 -6.80 17.49
C LEU A 90 11.76 -7.28 16.03
N ARG A 91 12.87 -7.17 15.29
CA ARG A 91 12.96 -7.52 13.87
C ARG A 91 11.88 -6.84 13.03
N THR A 92 11.68 -5.54 13.25
CA THR A 92 10.66 -4.73 12.57
C THR A 92 11.30 -3.76 11.58
N LEU A 93 10.71 -3.67 10.40
CA LEU A 93 11.04 -2.74 9.34
C LEU A 93 9.84 -1.87 9.01
N ARG A 94 10.13 -0.67 8.52
CA ARG A 94 9.14 0.21 7.92
C ARG A 94 9.50 0.41 6.45
N ILE A 95 8.52 0.27 5.58
CA ILE A 95 8.65 0.48 4.14
C ILE A 95 7.81 1.70 3.79
N PHE A 96 8.40 2.69 3.13
CA PHE A 96 7.69 3.83 2.56
C PHE A 96 7.61 3.62 1.05
N TYR A 97 6.42 3.62 0.48
CA TYR A 97 6.26 3.69 -0.97
C TYR A 97 5.71 5.05 -1.37
N MET A 98 6.39 5.70 -2.29
CA MET A 98 5.92 6.90 -2.98
C MET A 98 5.24 6.43 -4.26
N ASP A 99 3.97 6.77 -4.47
CA ASP A 99 3.29 6.36 -5.70
C ASP A 99 3.82 7.14 -6.90
N ALA A 100 4.12 8.42 -6.67
CA ALA A 100 4.64 9.37 -7.65
C ALA A 100 3.83 9.31 -8.95
N LEU A 101 2.50 9.46 -8.81
CA LEU A 101 1.59 9.58 -9.93
C LEU A 101 1.90 10.85 -10.70
N TYR A 102 1.59 10.81 -11.99
CA TYR A 102 1.97 11.87 -12.91
C TYR A 102 1.05 13.08 -12.79
N GLU A 103 -0.19 12.85 -12.41
CA GLU A 103 -1.23 13.86 -12.28
C GLU A 103 -2.39 13.30 -11.45
N ASP A 104 -3.10 14.20 -10.77
CA ASP A 104 -4.46 14.07 -10.25
C ASP A 104 -5.41 14.73 -11.25
N GLN A 105 -6.50 14.06 -11.60
CA GLN A 105 -7.46 14.48 -12.62
C GLN A 105 -8.73 15.13 -12.06
N GLY A 106 -8.80 15.26 -10.73
CA GLY A 106 -9.85 15.90 -9.96
C GLY A 106 -11.22 15.27 -10.18
N VAL A 107 -12.26 16.03 -9.85
CA VAL A 107 -13.65 15.66 -10.13
C VAL A 107 -14.20 16.53 -11.25
N LEU A 108 -14.83 15.89 -12.24
CA LEU A 108 -15.54 16.59 -13.31
C LEU A 108 -16.55 17.59 -12.72
N GLY A 109 -16.47 18.84 -13.16
CA GLY A 109 -17.30 19.94 -12.64
C GLY A 109 -16.58 20.84 -11.62
N GLY A 110 -15.30 20.59 -11.32
CA GLY A 110 -14.45 21.51 -10.55
C GLY A 110 -14.71 21.49 -9.04
N LEU A 111 -15.28 20.41 -8.52
CA LEU A 111 -15.48 20.22 -7.07
C LEU A 111 -14.15 19.92 -6.35
N VAL A 112 -13.23 19.26 -7.07
CA VAL A 112 -11.84 19.03 -6.66
C VAL A 112 -10.99 19.34 -7.88
N ASP A 113 -10.04 20.26 -7.73
CA ASP A 113 -9.17 20.70 -8.81
C ASP A 113 -8.14 19.62 -9.13
N ALA A 114 -7.96 19.37 -10.42
CA ALA A 114 -6.88 18.53 -10.93
C ALA A 114 -5.52 19.21 -10.71
N HIS A 115 -4.46 18.42 -10.45
CA HIS A 115 -3.10 18.93 -10.28
C HIS A 115 -2.05 18.04 -10.94
N ASP A 116 -0.90 18.63 -11.28
CA ASP A 116 0.23 17.84 -11.76
C ASP A 116 0.97 17.21 -10.60
N GLY A 117 1.37 15.97 -10.82
CA GLY A 117 1.93 15.13 -9.78
C GLY A 117 0.89 14.75 -8.73
N ASP A 118 1.14 13.64 -8.08
CA ASP A 118 0.47 13.30 -6.83
C ASP A 118 1.49 12.73 -5.85
N SER A 119 1.44 13.26 -4.63
CA SER A 119 2.32 12.88 -3.52
C SER A 119 1.74 11.81 -2.62
N GLU A 120 0.62 11.17 -2.99
CA GLU A 120 0.06 10.01 -2.30
C GLU A 120 1.10 8.91 -2.10
N PHE A 121 1.03 8.24 -0.95
CA PHE A 121 2.02 7.29 -0.46
C PHE A 121 1.41 6.28 0.51
N GLN A 122 2.15 5.22 0.78
CA GLN A 122 1.81 4.28 1.85
C GLN A 122 3.03 3.92 2.67
N VAL A 123 2.78 3.65 3.94
CA VAL A 123 3.81 3.19 4.87
C VAL A 123 3.40 1.84 5.43
N LEU A 124 4.22 0.83 5.25
CA LEU A 124 3.96 -0.52 5.74
C LEU A 124 4.92 -0.81 6.88
N GLU A 125 4.39 -1.35 7.98
CA GLU A 125 5.19 -1.92 9.07
C GLU A 125 5.15 -3.43 8.97
N VAL A 126 6.33 -4.04 8.90
CA VAL A 126 6.50 -5.48 8.79
C VAL A 126 7.45 -5.99 9.86
N HIS A 127 7.25 -7.21 10.33
CA HIS A 127 8.21 -7.89 11.20
C HIS A 127 8.57 -9.28 10.69
N PHE A 128 9.76 -9.73 11.06
CA PHE A 128 10.20 -11.09 10.82
C PHE A 128 9.96 -11.97 12.05
N SER A 129 9.20 -13.05 11.88
CA SER A 129 8.99 -14.10 12.90
C SER A 129 8.90 -15.47 12.23
N ASP A 130 9.50 -16.48 12.84
CA ASP A 130 9.37 -17.89 12.44
C ASP A 130 9.64 -18.15 10.94
N GLY A 131 10.68 -17.51 10.39
CA GLY A 131 11.09 -17.68 8.99
C GLY A 131 10.22 -16.93 7.99
N ARG A 132 9.37 -16.00 8.44
CA ARG A 132 8.42 -15.27 7.60
C ARG A 132 8.38 -13.80 7.97
N TRP A 133 8.21 -12.97 6.94
CA TRP A 133 7.84 -11.58 7.11
C TRP A 133 6.34 -11.43 7.16
N LEU A 134 5.86 -10.58 8.05
CA LEU A 134 4.46 -10.41 8.37
C LEU A 134 4.12 -8.92 8.37
N LEU A 135 3.11 -8.52 7.61
CA LEU A 135 2.53 -7.19 7.71
C LEU A 135 1.84 -7.04 9.08
N ASP A 136 2.18 -5.97 9.79
CA ASP A 136 1.54 -5.58 11.05
C ASP A 136 0.49 -4.51 10.83
N ALA A 137 0.85 -3.46 10.10
CA ALA A 137 -0.01 -2.33 9.81
C ALA A 137 0.38 -1.62 8.52
N ALA A 138 -0.56 -0.85 7.98
CA ALA A 138 -0.31 0.08 6.88
C ALA A 138 -0.91 1.45 7.20
N PHE A 139 -0.15 2.51 6.97
CA PHE A 139 -0.65 3.87 6.85
C PHE A 139 -1.01 4.15 5.40
N LEU A 140 -2.21 4.67 5.17
CA LEU A 140 -2.70 5.07 3.85
C LEU A 140 -2.98 6.57 3.88
N SER A 141 -2.55 7.30 2.85
CA SER A 141 -2.41 8.76 2.90
C SER A 141 -3.58 9.57 2.35
N ALA A 142 -4.74 8.95 2.12
CA ALA A 142 -5.88 9.61 1.48
C ALA A 142 -6.11 11.05 1.97
N HIS A 143 -5.82 12.02 1.10
CA HIS A 143 -6.07 13.45 1.31
C HIS A 143 -5.35 14.05 2.52
N LEU A 144 -4.21 13.48 2.91
CA LEU A 144 -3.45 13.85 4.11
C LEU A 144 -3.22 15.37 4.22
N GLU A 145 -3.55 15.94 5.38
CA GLU A 145 -3.41 17.37 5.71
C GLU A 145 -4.25 18.33 4.85
N THR A 146 -5.30 17.83 4.21
CA THR A 146 -6.32 18.65 3.56
C THR A 146 -7.60 18.69 4.40
N PHE A 147 -8.61 19.45 3.96
CA PHE A 147 -9.94 19.43 4.60
C PHE A 147 -10.69 18.10 4.41
N CYS A 148 -10.24 17.24 3.50
CA CYS A 148 -10.80 15.92 3.21
C CYS A 148 -9.98 14.76 3.80
N ASP A 149 -9.02 15.06 4.68
CA ASP A 149 -8.09 14.08 5.26
C ASP A 149 -8.84 12.85 5.80
N SER A 150 -8.54 11.72 5.17
CA SER A 150 -9.05 10.39 5.52
C SER A 150 -7.91 9.40 5.74
N SER A 151 -6.71 9.93 5.99
CA SER A 151 -5.50 9.15 6.24
C SER A 151 -5.56 8.46 7.61
N ALA A 152 -5.07 7.23 7.68
CA ALA A 152 -5.06 6.47 8.93
C ALA A 152 -4.11 5.26 8.89
N TRP A 153 -3.77 4.79 10.09
CA TRP A 153 -3.17 3.48 10.29
C TRP A 153 -4.25 2.40 10.38
N TYR A 154 -4.00 1.30 9.69
CA TYR A 154 -4.85 0.11 9.69
C TYR A 154 -4.01 -1.10 10.07
N GLY A 155 -4.44 -1.84 11.10
CA GLY A 155 -3.82 -3.11 11.43
C GLY A 155 -4.08 -4.16 10.33
N TYR A 156 -3.24 -5.19 10.26
CA TYR A 156 -3.31 -6.22 9.22
C TYR A 156 -4.71 -6.86 9.05
N ALA A 157 -5.49 -6.98 10.13
CA ALA A 157 -6.83 -7.54 10.09
C ALA A 157 -7.89 -6.60 9.47
N GLN A 158 -7.56 -5.32 9.29
CA GLN A 158 -8.41 -4.28 8.69
C GLN A 158 -8.08 -4.05 7.20
N LEU A 159 -7.12 -4.79 6.65
CA LEU A 159 -6.67 -4.71 5.26
C LEU A 159 -7.24 -5.89 4.47
N GLU A 160 -7.41 -5.68 3.17
CA GLU A 160 -7.73 -6.76 2.24
C GLU A 160 -6.47 -7.27 1.54
N TYR A 161 -6.48 -8.53 1.12
CA TYR A 161 -5.34 -9.19 0.48
C TYR A 161 -5.79 -9.90 -0.78
N ALA A 162 -4.97 -9.82 -1.83
CA ALA A 162 -5.23 -10.52 -3.08
C ALA A 162 -4.69 -11.96 -3.10
N SER A 163 -3.69 -12.27 -2.27
CA SER A 163 -2.98 -13.55 -2.31
C SER A 163 -2.65 -14.10 -0.93
N VAL A 164 -1.70 -13.49 -0.22
CA VAL A 164 -1.15 -13.99 1.05
C VAL A 164 -1.66 -13.11 2.18
N PHE A 165 -2.25 -13.71 3.21
CA PHE A 165 -2.71 -12.96 4.37
C PHE A 165 -1.51 -12.44 5.16
N ARG A 166 -1.54 -11.17 5.57
CA ARG A 166 -0.37 -10.46 6.12
C ARG A 166 0.83 -10.42 5.17
N GLY A 167 0.62 -10.62 3.86
CA GLY A 167 1.59 -10.32 2.81
C GLY A 167 1.38 -8.91 2.26
N ALA A 168 1.60 -8.71 0.96
CA ALA A 168 1.29 -7.46 0.27
C ALA A 168 -0.22 -7.15 0.33
N PRO A 169 -0.64 -5.99 0.86
CA PRO A 169 -2.05 -5.64 0.93
C PRO A 169 -2.58 -5.23 -0.45
N ARG A 170 -3.92 -5.30 -0.59
CA ARG A 170 -4.65 -4.56 -1.60
C ARG A 170 -4.98 -3.18 -1.04
N ILE A 171 -4.66 -2.15 -1.80
CA ILE A 171 -4.98 -0.75 -1.50
C ILE A 171 -5.99 -0.26 -2.53
N TYR A 172 -7.04 0.42 -2.07
CA TYR A 172 -8.08 0.97 -2.92
C TYR A 172 -7.76 2.43 -3.22
N MET A 173 -7.63 2.77 -4.49
CA MET A 173 -7.21 4.09 -4.95
C MET A 173 -8.40 4.82 -5.55
N ALA A 174 -8.76 5.98 -4.98
CA ALA A 174 -9.88 6.78 -5.44
C ALA A 174 -9.69 7.21 -6.90
N ARG A 175 -10.72 7.00 -7.73
CA ARG A 175 -10.66 7.39 -9.14
C ARG A 175 -10.36 8.87 -9.28
N ASP A 176 -9.42 9.19 -10.15
CA ASP A 176 -8.96 10.53 -10.54
C ASP A 176 -8.36 11.39 -9.41
N LYS A 177 -8.37 10.92 -8.15
CA LYS A 177 -7.88 11.65 -6.95
C LYS A 177 -6.77 10.94 -6.18
N HIS A 178 -6.63 9.65 -6.45
CA HIS A 178 -5.64 8.74 -5.91
C HIS A 178 -5.52 8.58 -4.39
N GLY A 179 -6.40 9.18 -3.60
CA GLY A 179 -6.50 8.88 -2.17
C GLY A 179 -6.56 7.37 -1.90
N THR A 180 -5.71 6.89 -0.99
CA THR A 180 -5.51 5.45 -0.72
C THR A 180 -6.28 4.95 0.51
N TYR A 181 -7.00 3.83 0.35
CA TYR A 181 -7.94 3.30 1.34
C TYR A 181 -7.76 1.79 1.58
N ASN A 182 -8.15 1.35 2.78
CA ASN A 182 -7.97 -0.03 3.23
C ASN A 182 -9.01 -1.02 2.65
N THR A 183 -10.20 -0.55 2.32
CA THR A 183 -11.30 -1.35 1.76
C THR A 183 -12.04 -0.57 0.68
N LEU A 184 -12.76 -1.30 -0.19
CA LEU A 184 -13.63 -0.69 -1.19
C LEU A 184 -14.69 0.21 -0.52
N SER A 185 -15.30 -0.27 0.57
CA SER A 185 -16.34 0.49 1.27
C SER A 185 -15.82 1.77 1.91
N SER A 186 -14.58 1.81 2.37
CA SER A 186 -13.97 3.03 2.89
C SER A 186 -13.74 4.03 1.76
N CYS A 187 -13.24 3.56 0.62
CA CYS A 187 -13.02 4.44 -0.54
C CYS A 187 -14.32 4.99 -1.13
N ASP A 188 -15.35 4.16 -1.31
CA ASP A 188 -16.64 4.62 -1.87
C ASP A 188 -17.40 5.55 -0.91
N ARG A 189 -17.03 5.55 0.38
CA ARG A 189 -17.48 6.59 1.32
C ARG A 189 -16.70 7.89 1.13
N GLY A 190 -15.39 7.74 0.89
CA GLY A 190 -14.48 8.78 0.43
C GLY A 190 -14.13 9.87 1.41
N GLY A 191 -13.09 10.63 1.07
CA GLY A 191 -12.84 11.95 1.63
C GLY A 191 -13.83 12.93 1.05
N CYS A 192 -14.52 13.71 1.88
CA CYS A 192 -15.53 14.68 1.47
C CYS A 192 -16.66 14.13 0.56
N TYR A 193 -16.91 12.82 0.57
CA TYR A 193 -17.92 12.15 -0.26
C TYR A 193 -17.70 12.29 -1.78
N VAL A 194 -16.47 12.54 -2.21
CA VAL A 194 -16.14 12.72 -3.64
C VAL A 194 -15.33 11.55 -4.21
N ASP A 195 -14.93 10.59 -3.40
CA ASP A 195 -14.19 9.40 -3.85
C ASP A 195 -15.10 8.27 -4.31
N ASP A 196 -14.58 7.53 -5.29
CA ASP A 196 -15.23 6.41 -5.93
C ASP A 196 -14.14 5.42 -6.35
N CYS A 197 -14.23 4.19 -5.85
CA CYS A 197 -13.36 3.08 -6.21
C CYS A 197 -14.12 1.96 -6.93
N SER A 198 -15.38 2.20 -7.30
CA SER A 198 -16.20 1.20 -7.94
C SER A 198 -15.64 0.80 -9.32
N GLN A 199 -15.92 -0.44 -9.74
CA GLN A 199 -15.52 -0.97 -11.06
C GLN A 199 -14.00 -0.99 -11.33
N GLY A 200 -13.19 -1.19 -10.29
CA GLY A 200 -11.74 -1.26 -10.46
C GLY A 200 -11.20 -2.54 -11.09
N LYS A 201 -9.90 -2.49 -11.35
CA LYS A 201 -9.03 -3.60 -11.72
C LYS A 201 -7.84 -3.61 -10.76
N GLN A 202 -7.30 -4.79 -10.51
CA GLN A 202 -6.10 -4.93 -9.71
C GLN A 202 -4.86 -4.75 -10.57
N GLU A 203 -3.93 -3.91 -10.13
CA GLU A 203 -2.62 -3.67 -10.72
C GLU A 203 -1.54 -3.71 -9.64
N ALA A 204 -0.29 -4.00 -10.02
CA ALA A 204 0.83 -3.75 -9.12
C ALA A 204 1.07 -2.24 -8.98
N LEU A 205 1.59 -1.78 -7.83
CA LEU A 205 2.05 -0.40 -7.67
C LEU A 205 3.06 -0.03 -8.78
N ASP A 206 4.02 -0.91 -9.08
CA ASP A 206 4.97 -0.74 -10.18
C ASP A 206 4.76 -1.82 -11.28
N PRO A 207 3.86 -1.58 -12.26
CA PRO A 207 3.59 -2.55 -13.33
C PRO A 207 4.84 -2.90 -14.17
N GLY A 208 5.84 -2.02 -14.19
CA GLY A 208 7.09 -2.22 -14.92
C GLY A 208 8.14 -3.03 -14.15
N ASN A 209 7.91 -3.33 -12.87
CA ASN A 209 8.85 -4.01 -11.96
C ASN A 209 10.27 -3.43 -12.00
N ARG A 210 10.36 -2.10 -11.91
CA ARG A 210 11.60 -1.31 -11.92
C ARG A 210 11.98 -0.78 -10.54
N LEU A 211 11.31 -1.23 -9.48
CA LEU A 211 11.53 -0.80 -8.11
C LEU A 211 13.01 -0.94 -7.69
N VAL A 212 13.73 -1.96 -8.17
CA VAL A 212 15.18 -2.17 -7.95
C VAL A 212 16.07 -0.94 -8.15
N ALA A 213 15.71 -0.03 -9.06
CA ALA A 213 16.50 1.17 -9.33
C ALA A 213 15.88 2.44 -8.71
N ARG A 214 15.02 2.29 -7.70
CA ARG A 214 14.19 3.37 -7.14
C ARG A 214 14.13 3.39 -5.61
N ASN A 215 15.15 2.82 -4.96
CA ASN A 215 15.38 3.08 -3.53
C ASN A 215 15.88 4.52 -3.38
N VAL A 216 15.17 5.35 -2.63
CA VAL A 216 15.60 6.72 -2.34
C VAL A 216 16.56 6.78 -1.15
N GLY A 217 16.62 5.73 -0.32
CA GLY A 217 17.36 5.69 0.94
C GLY A 217 16.74 6.57 2.03
N SER A 218 17.56 6.91 3.02
CA SER A 218 17.17 7.81 4.11
C SER A 218 17.27 9.30 3.76
N THR A 219 16.60 10.16 4.53
CA THR A 219 16.68 11.62 4.37
C THR A 219 18.03 12.19 4.79
N GLY A 220 18.82 11.43 5.56
CA GLY A 220 20.17 11.77 6.00
C GLY A 220 21.26 11.36 5.00
N ALA A 221 21.04 10.29 4.24
CA ALA A 221 21.93 9.82 3.18
C ALA A 221 21.14 9.40 1.92
N PRO A 222 20.62 10.38 1.15
CA PRO A 222 19.85 10.10 -0.06
C PRO A 222 20.62 9.23 -1.09
N LEU A 223 20.04 8.11 -1.51
CA LEU A 223 20.49 7.36 -2.69
C LEU A 223 19.96 7.99 -3.98
N ILE A 224 18.71 8.46 -3.95
CA ILE A 224 18.07 9.19 -5.05
C ILE A 224 17.42 10.46 -4.50
N ASN A 225 18.09 11.59 -4.69
CA ASN A 225 17.53 12.88 -4.29
C ASN A 225 16.61 13.50 -5.37
N ALA A 226 16.99 13.39 -6.64
CA ALA A 226 16.24 13.96 -7.75
C ALA A 226 16.31 13.07 -8.99
N VAL A 227 15.25 13.12 -9.81
CA VAL A 227 15.17 12.36 -11.06
C VAL A 227 14.68 13.25 -12.18
N THR A 228 15.40 13.21 -13.30
CA THR A 228 14.97 13.86 -14.54
C THR A 228 14.31 12.84 -15.45
N PHE A 229 13.08 13.13 -15.87
CA PHE A 229 12.31 12.33 -16.81
C PHE A 229 11.61 13.25 -17.81
N ASN A 230 11.73 12.94 -19.12
CA ASN A 230 11.19 13.77 -20.20
C ASN A 230 11.53 15.27 -20.12
N GLY A 231 12.68 15.62 -19.57
CA GLY A 231 13.13 17.01 -19.41
C GLY A 231 12.58 17.74 -18.19
N GLN A 232 11.75 17.10 -17.37
CA GLN A 232 11.32 17.60 -16.06
C GLN A 232 12.12 16.94 -14.93
N THR A 233 12.39 17.67 -13.86
CA THR A 233 13.14 17.17 -12.70
C THR A 233 12.29 17.24 -11.45
N GLU A 234 12.00 16.08 -10.86
CA GLU A 234 11.37 15.96 -9.54
C GLU A 234 12.43 15.72 -8.46
N ARG A 235 12.26 16.37 -7.31
CA ARG A 235 13.21 16.32 -6.19
C ARG A 235 12.54 15.60 -5.01
N LEU A 236 12.76 14.30 -4.93
CA LEU A 236 12.06 13.38 -4.02
C LEU A 236 12.45 13.59 -2.55
N LEU A 237 13.73 13.87 -2.29
CA LEU A 237 14.27 14.01 -0.93
C LEU A 237 14.62 15.45 -0.56
N ASP A 238 14.19 16.43 -1.36
CA ASP A 238 14.27 17.86 -1.01
C ASP A 238 12.90 18.40 -0.60
N ASP A 239 12.88 19.56 0.06
CA ASP A 239 11.65 20.25 0.48
C ASP A 239 11.05 21.10 -0.65
N VAL A 240 11.06 20.54 -1.85
CA VAL A 240 10.51 21.19 -3.06
C VAL A 240 9.20 20.51 -3.38
N GLU A 241 8.16 21.32 -3.63
CA GLU A 241 6.83 20.82 -3.98
C GLU A 241 6.93 19.82 -5.13
N PHE A 242 6.19 18.72 -4.99
CA PHE A 242 6.13 17.69 -6.02
C PHE A 242 5.23 18.20 -7.13
N LYS A 243 5.79 18.40 -8.32
CA LYS A 243 5.07 19.01 -9.46
C LYS A 243 4.65 17.99 -10.50
N GLY A 244 4.94 16.71 -10.26
CA GLY A 244 4.73 15.67 -11.24
C GLY A 244 5.72 15.73 -12.41
N TRP A 245 5.41 15.00 -13.47
CA TRP A 245 6.36 14.80 -14.57
C TRP A 245 6.01 15.59 -15.81
N ASP A 246 4.96 16.41 -15.73
CA ASP A 246 4.51 17.38 -16.72
C ASP A 246 4.34 18.73 -16.01
N ASN A 247 5.01 19.78 -16.49
CA ASN A 247 5.05 21.09 -15.83
C ASN A 247 3.91 21.98 -16.34
N GLN A 248 2.77 22.02 -15.64
CA GLN A 248 1.69 22.96 -15.96
C GLN A 248 1.69 24.13 -14.96
N TRP A 249 2.02 25.31 -15.49
CA TRP A 249 2.19 26.55 -14.73
C TRP A 249 0.96 27.06 -13.96
N TYR A 250 -0.22 26.45 -14.13
CA TYR A 250 -1.51 26.97 -13.66
C TYR A 250 -2.24 26.08 -12.64
N ARG A 251 -1.65 24.95 -12.21
CA ARG A 251 -2.24 24.05 -11.21
C ARG A 251 -1.48 24.12 -9.89
N PRO A 252 -2.14 23.93 -8.73
CA PRO A 252 -1.45 23.82 -7.44
C PRO A 252 -0.53 22.60 -7.44
N ASN A 253 0.60 22.67 -6.72
CA ASN A 253 1.53 21.54 -6.61
C ASN A 253 1.21 20.67 -5.39
N SER A 254 1.70 19.43 -5.40
CA SER A 254 1.57 18.49 -4.28
C SER A 254 2.61 18.75 -3.18
N THR A 255 2.29 18.28 -1.97
CA THR A 255 3.22 18.36 -0.83
C THR A 255 4.52 17.59 -1.13
N PRO A 256 5.72 18.09 -0.74
CA PRO A 256 6.97 17.36 -0.96
C PRO A 256 7.00 15.98 -0.28
N TYR A 257 7.59 14.98 -0.94
CA TYR A 257 7.83 13.67 -0.33
C TYR A 257 8.78 13.73 0.87
N ARG A 258 9.76 14.65 0.88
CA ARG A 258 10.68 14.83 2.02
C ARG A 258 9.93 15.07 3.32
N GLY A 259 8.95 15.98 3.32
CA GLY A 259 8.14 16.26 4.51
C GLY A 259 7.40 15.01 5.02
N ARG A 260 6.91 14.17 4.10
CA ARG A 260 6.26 12.90 4.43
C ARG A 260 7.27 11.92 5.02
N LEU A 261 8.41 11.70 4.38
CA LEU A 261 9.46 10.81 4.90
C LEU A 261 9.92 11.19 6.31
N VAL A 262 10.21 12.47 6.55
CA VAL A 262 10.60 12.97 7.88
C VAL A 262 9.51 12.70 8.91
N ARG A 263 8.24 12.93 8.56
CA ARG A 263 7.09 12.63 9.44
C ARG A 263 7.04 11.15 9.85
N PHE A 264 7.44 10.24 8.96
CA PHE A 264 7.52 8.79 9.24
C PHE A 264 8.93 8.33 9.66
N GLY A 265 9.84 9.27 9.93
CA GLY A 265 11.15 9.06 10.52
C GLY A 265 12.20 8.45 9.58
N PHE A 266 12.07 8.64 8.27
CA PHE A 266 13.10 8.29 7.30
C PHE A 266 14.13 9.40 7.15
#